data_AF-A0AAV5SG34-F1
#
_entry.id   AF-A0AAV5SG34-F1
#
_cell.length_a   1.000
_cell.length_b   1.000
_cell.length_c   1.000
_cell.angle_alpha   90.00
_cell.angle_beta   90.00
_cell.angle_gamma   90.00
#
_symmetry.space_group_name_H-M   'P 1'
#
loop_
_entity.id
_entity.type
_entity.pdbx_description
1 polymer ?
#
loop_
_entity_poly.entity_id
_entity_poly.type
_entity_poly.pdbx_seq_one_letter_code
_entity_poly.pdbx_strand_id
1 'polypeptide(L)'
;MSIPRRCARLMVMRNHTMEWLASKSPEDRHSIVVAARSSVPSIRAENALWKKHLSSEILKRAHEKERERVTMRAAVTMRRMKAVHAVASSGIVTETAEMARLLDPLPPSARVKALRAQIQFRERALMQPPPEDRIYVLSKQGKQISEDELRRRLITLIEDDLRGVIITRSLPSSLIGCDIRRWLADGSMVGRGTEVLRKSGQSLVRVSFPSQSLVFPLGDFEREIEEGSIELIEDLL
;
A
#
# COMPACT_ATOMS: atom_id res chain seq x y z
N MET A 1 22.00 51.30 4.95
CA MET A 1 20.83 51.44 5.86
C MET A 1 20.07 50.13 5.89
N SER A 2 20.00 49.45 7.05
CA SER A 2 19.19 48.24 7.21
C SER A 2 17.71 48.63 7.29
N ILE A 3 16.92 48.19 6.31
CA ILE A 3 15.48 48.46 6.27
C ILE A 3 14.82 47.54 7.30
N PRO A 4 14.10 48.06 8.30
CA PRO A 4 13.35 47.22 9.20
C PRO A 4 12.31 46.44 8.39
N ARG A 5 12.22 45.10 8.55
CA ARG A 5 11.17 44.19 8.00
C ARG A 5 9.72 44.75 8.09
N ARG A 6 9.53 45.78 8.89
CA ARG A 6 8.30 46.49 9.29
C ARG A 6 7.87 47.57 8.28
N CYS A 7 8.80 48.26 7.61
CA CYS A 7 8.46 49.14 6.49
C CYS A 7 7.93 48.29 5.32
N ALA A 8 8.62 47.19 5.02
CA ALA A 8 8.26 46.26 3.95
C ALA A 8 6.81 45.74 4.03
N ARG A 9 6.22 45.55 5.22
CA ARG A 9 4.85 45.02 5.33
C ARG A 9 3.75 46.07 5.09
N LEU A 10 3.95 47.29 5.59
CA LEU A 10 3.04 48.42 5.33
C LEU A 10 3.10 48.80 3.85
N MET A 11 4.29 48.69 3.28
CA MET A 11 4.59 48.82 1.87
C MET A 11 3.94 47.71 1.04
N VAL A 12 4.00 46.45 1.45
CA VAL A 12 3.30 45.34 0.77
C VAL A 12 1.77 45.48 0.86
N MET A 13 1.21 45.86 2.02
CA MET A 13 -0.23 46.00 2.20
C MET A 13 -0.84 47.19 1.45
N ARG A 14 -0.06 48.27 1.25
CA ARG A 14 -0.50 49.47 0.52
C ARG A 14 0.15 49.61 -0.86
N ASN A 15 0.85 48.57 -1.30
CA ASN A 15 1.57 48.50 -2.57
C ASN A 15 2.54 49.67 -2.80
N HIS A 16 3.28 50.07 -1.76
CA HIS A 16 4.30 51.12 -1.79
C HIS A 16 5.71 50.53 -1.87
N THR A 17 6.65 51.28 -2.44
CA THR A 17 8.06 50.86 -2.65
C THR A 17 9.03 51.66 -1.78
N MET A 18 10.28 51.19 -1.64
CA MET A 18 11.28 51.87 -0.80
C MET A 18 11.58 53.27 -1.31
N GLU A 19 11.50 53.44 -2.63
CA GLU A 19 11.59 54.73 -3.32
C GLU A 19 10.45 55.66 -2.91
N TRP A 20 9.22 55.15 -2.81
CA TRP A 20 8.08 55.93 -2.30
C TRP A 20 8.29 56.39 -0.86
N LEU A 21 8.89 55.56 0.00
CA LEU A 21 9.16 55.96 1.39
C LEU A 21 10.30 56.98 1.47
N ALA A 22 11.29 56.88 0.58
CA ALA A 22 12.40 57.82 0.45
C ALA A 22 11.97 59.16 -0.15
N SER A 23 10.88 59.19 -0.94
CA SER A 23 10.31 60.41 -1.52
C SER A 23 9.42 61.20 -0.55
N LYS A 24 9.31 60.79 0.72
CA LYS A 24 8.56 61.50 1.76
C LYS A 24 9.45 62.43 2.57
N SER A 25 8.83 63.46 3.16
CA SER A 25 9.51 64.37 4.08
C SER A 25 10.09 63.60 5.28
N PRO A 26 11.14 64.12 5.95
CA PRO A 26 11.71 63.49 7.14
C PRO A 26 10.66 63.23 8.24
N GLU A 27 9.75 64.17 8.47
CA GLU A 27 8.66 64.07 9.45
C GLU A 27 7.62 63.02 9.06
N ASP A 28 7.19 62.99 7.79
CA ASP A 28 6.24 61.98 7.29
C ASP A 28 6.85 60.58 7.33
N ARG A 29 8.13 60.46 6.97
CA ARG A 29 8.85 59.20 7.03
C ARG A 29 8.94 58.69 8.47
N HIS A 30 9.18 59.58 9.43
CA HIS A 30 9.23 59.21 10.85
C HIS A 30 7.88 58.73 11.36
N SER A 31 6.80 59.48 11.09
CA SER A 31 5.44 59.14 11.53
C SER A 31 4.94 57.83 10.92
N ILE A 32 5.22 57.56 9.64
CA ILE A 32 4.93 56.27 8.99
C ILE A 32 5.67 55.11 9.69
N VAL A 33 6.95 55.31 10.04
CA VAL A 33 7.75 54.28 10.74
C VAL A 33 7.23 54.02 12.15
N VAL A 34 6.77 55.05 12.86
CA VAL A 34 6.19 54.92 14.21
C VAL A 34 4.86 54.17 14.17
N ALA A 35 3.96 54.53 13.25
CA ALA A 35 2.69 53.82 13.06
C ALA A 35 2.90 52.35 12.64
N ALA A 36 3.92 52.07 11.83
CA ALA A 36 4.30 50.71 11.47
C ALA A 36 4.81 49.89 12.67
N ARG A 37 5.41 50.55 13.67
CA ARG A 37 5.92 49.88 14.88
C ARG A 37 4.80 49.57 15.88
N SER A 38 3.82 50.45 16.01
CA SER A 38 2.71 50.27 16.97
C SER A 38 1.76 49.12 16.58
N SER A 39 1.66 48.76 15.29
CA SER A 39 0.82 47.65 14.84
C SER A 39 1.40 46.25 15.09
N VAL A 40 2.68 46.13 15.46
CA VAL A 40 3.40 44.85 15.60
C VAL A 40 2.75 43.85 16.58
N PRO A 41 2.24 44.26 17.76
CA PRO A 41 1.61 43.32 18.69
C PRO A 41 0.35 42.67 18.09
N SER A 42 -0.52 43.45 17.43
CA SER A 42 -1.73 42.96 16.76
C SER A 42 -1.38 41.96 15.66
N ILE A 43 -0.36 42.27 14.87
CA ILE A 43 0.16 41.39 13.81
C ILE A 43 0.65 40.04 14.35
N ARG A 44 1.37 40.06 15.48
CA ARG A 44 1.86 38.83 16.11
C ARG A 44 0.70 38.00 16.66
N ALA A 45 -0.30 38.65 17.24
CA ALA A 45 -1.50 37.99 17.72
C ALA A 45 -2.29 37.35 16.57
N GLU A 46 -2.50 38.06 15.47
CA GLU A 46 -3.12 37.50 14.26
C GLU A 46 -2.35 36.29 13.74
N ASN A 47 -1.02 36.40 13.58
CA ASN A 47 -0.21 35.29 13.07
C ASN A 47 -0.25 34.07 14.01
N ALA A 48 -0.29 34.28 15.33
CA ALA A 48 -0.47 33.20 16.29
C ALA A 48 -1.85 32.51 16.13
N LEU A 49 -2.91 33.29 15.92
CA LEU A 49 -4.25 32.77 15.63
C LEU A 49 -4.30 31.99 14.31
N TRP A 50 -3.72 32.54 13.25
CA TRP A 50 -3.63 31.87 11.94
C TRP A 50 -2.85 30.56 12.02
N LYS A 51 -1.72 30.54 12.72
CA LYS A 51 -0.97 29.30 12.95
C LYS A 51 -1.80 28.27 13.73
N LYS A 52 -2.50 28.69 14.78
CA LYS A 52 -3.39 27.79 15.55
C LYS A 52 -4.51 27.23 14.67
N HIS A 53 -5.14 28.08 13.86
CA HIS A 53 -6.19 27.66 12.93
C HIS A 53 -5.65 26.69 11.87
N LEU A 54 -4.49 26.99 11.27
CA LEU A 54 -3.85 26.13 10.29
C LEU A 54 -3.51 24.75 10.88
N SER A 55 -2.91 24.71 12.07
CA SER A 55 -2.62 23.46 12.76
C SER A 55 -3.89 22.66 13.07
N SER A 56 -4.99 23.34 13.47
CA SER A 56 -6.28 22.67 13.69
C SER A 56 -6.86 22.08 12.41
N GLU A 57 -6.80 22.80 11.30
CA GLU A 57 -7.28 22.31 9.99
C GLU A 57 -6.45 21.15 9.46
N ILE A 58 -5.13 21.20 9.62
CA ILE A 58 -4.24 20.08 9.28
C ILE A 58 -4.64 18.83 10.07
N LEU A 59 -4.88 18.98 11.39
CA LEU A 59 -5.29 17.87 12.25
C LEU A 59 -6.65 17.29 11.83
N LYS A 60 -7.64 18.13 11.52
CA LYS A 60 -8.96 17.69 11.04
C LYS A 60 -8.84 16.87 9.76
N ARG A 61 -8.12 17.37 8.76
CA ARG A 61 -7.89 16.66 7.49
C ARG A 61 -7.16 15.34 7.69
N ALA A 62 -6.20 15.30 8.61
CA ALA A 62 -5.50 14.06 8.96
C ALA A 62 -6.47 13.03 9.58
N HIS A 63 -7.36 13.46 10.48
CA HIS A 63 -8.38 12.60 11.08
C HIS A 63 -9.42 12.10 10.07
N GLU A 64 -9.86 12.95 9.13
CA GLU A 64 -10.78 12.55 8.06
C GLU A 64 -10.14 11.47 7.17
N LYS A 65 -8.89 11.69 6.74
CA LYS A 65 -8.13 10.72 5.95
C LYS A 65 -7.94 9.40 6.69
N GLU A 66 -7.70 9.44 8.00
CA GLU A 66 -7.56 8.22 8.79
C GLU A 66 -8.89 7.49 8.97
N ARG A 67 -9.99 8.23 9.17
CA ARG A 67 -11.34 7.63 9.20
C ARG A 67 -11.65 6.89 7.89
N GLU A 68 -11.41 7.52 6.74
CA GLU A 68 -11.59 6.88 5.44
C GLU A 68 -10.76 5.61 5.31
N ARG A 69 -9.48 5.64 5.71
CA ARG A 69 -8.61 4.46 5.72
C ARG A 69 -9.14 3.34 6.61
N VAL A 70 -9.60 3.66 7.82
CA VAL A 70 -10.18 2.69 8.74
C VAL A 70 -11.46 2.08 8.16
N THR A 71 -12.34 2.89 7.57
CA THR A 71 -13.57 2.40 6.93
C THR A 71 -13.27 1.48 5.73
N MET A 72 -12.29 1.84 4.89
CA MET A 72 -11.84 0.98 3.78
C MET A 72 -11.29 -0.35 4.29
N ARG A 73 -10.41 -0.31 5.30
CA ARG A 73 -9.86 -1.53 5.92
C ARG A 73 -10.97 -2.40 6.52
N ALA A 74 -11.91 -1.81 7.25
CA ALA A 74 -13.04 -2.53 7.82
C ALA A 74 -13.90 -3.19 6.74
N ALA A 75 -14.15 -2.51 5.63
CA ALA A 75 -14.91 -3.06 4.50
C ALA A 75 -14.20 -4.27 3.86
N VAL A 76 -12.88 -4.21 3.68
CA VAL A 76 -12.08 -5.33 3.18
C VAL A 76 -12.12 -6.50 4.16
N THR A 77 -11.89 -6.25 5.45
CA THR A 77 -11.95 -7.28 6.50
C THR A 77 -13.32 -7.96 6.55
N MET A 78 -14.41 -7.20 6.47
CA MET A 78 -15.77 -7.75 6.44
C MET A 78 -16.01 -8.63 5.21
N ARG A 79 -15.51 -8.23 4.02
CA ARG A 79 -15.60 -9.06 2.80
C ARG A 79 -14.82 -10.35 2.94
N ARG A 80 -13.62 -10.30 3.54
CA ARG A 80 -12.78 -11.46 3.84
C ARG A 80 -13.47 -12.42 4.80
N MET A 81 -13.96 -11.93 5.94
CA MET A 81 -14.68 -12.76 6.92
C MET A 81 -15.92 -13.42 6.31
N LYS A 82 -16.69 -12.69 5.50
CA LYS A 82 -17.86 -13.24 4.81
C LYS A 82 -17.48 -14.39 3.87
N ALA A 83 -16.36 -14.27 3.14
CA ALA A 83 -15.87 -15.32 2.26
C ALA A 83 -15.39 -16.56 3.03
N VAL A 84 -14.68 -16.36 4.15
CA VAL A 84 -14.27 -17.46 5.06
C VAL A 84 -15.49 -18.21 5.59
N HIS A 85 -16.48 -17.49 6.12
CA HIS A 85 -17.70 -18.12 6.66
C HIS A 85 -18.52 -18.85 5.59
N ALA A 86 -18.55 -18.33 4.35
CA ALA A 86 -19.27 -18.98 3.25
C ALA A 86 -18.69 -20.35 2.89
N VAL A 87 -17.36 -20.51 2.98
CA VAL A 87 -16.67 -21.78 2.65
C VAL A 87 -16.62 -22.75 3.83
N ALA A 88 -16.66 -22.25 5.07
CA ALA A 88 -16.58 -23.10 6.28
C ALA A 88 -17.60 -24.24 6.29
N SER A 89 -18.80 -24.03 5.73
CA SER A 89 -19.86 -25.04 5.67
C SER A 89 -19.59 -26.20 4.71
N SER A 90 -18.78 -26.00 3.67
CA SER A 90 -18.42 -27.01 2.66
C SER A 90 -17.00 -27.58 2.82
N GLY A 91 -16.22 -27.05 3.76
CA GLY A 91 -14.77 -27.26 3.82
C GLY A 91 -14.02 -26.45 2.77
N ILE A 92 -12.71 -26.25 2.94
CA ILE A 92 -11.84 -25.55 1.98
C ILE A 92 -11.23 -26.58 1.05
N VAL A 93 -11.33 -26.37 -0.27
CA VAL A 93 -10.71 -27.25 -1.27
C VAL A 93 -9.32 -26.69 -1.61
N THR A 94 -8.29 -27.42 -1.21
CA THR A 94 -6.89 -27.06 -1.52
C THR A 94 -6.35 -27.82 -2.72
N GLU A 95 -6.88 -29.01 -3.00
CA GLU A 95 -6.45 -29.84 -4.15
C GLU A 95 -7.64 -30.27 -5.01
N THR A 96 -7.39 -30.51 -6.30
CA THR A 96 -8.43 -30.93 -7.26
C THR A 96 -9.07 -32.26 -6.88
N ALA A 97 -8.30 -33.18 -6.29
CA ALA A 97 -8.78 -34.48 -5.81
C ALA A 97 -9.83 -34.34 -4.69
N GLU A 98 -9.76 -33.29 -3.87
CA GLU A 98 -10.69 -33.08 -2.77
C GLU A 98 -12.07 -32.61 -3.21
N MET A 99 -12.20 -32.10 -4.43
CA MET A 99 -13.49 -31.65 -4.97
C MET A 99 -14.52 -32.78 -4.97
N ALA A 100 -14.09 -34.00 -5.32
CA ALA A 100 -14.96 -35.17 -5.32
C ALA A 100 -15.42 -35.57 -3.91
N ARG A 101 -14.60 -35.29 -2.90
CA ARG A 101 -14.92 -35.61 -1.50
C ARG A 101 -15.80 -34.55 -0.85
N LEU A 102 -15.53 -33.26 -1.11
CA LEU A 102 -16.13 -32.13 -0.41
C LEU A 102 -17.34 -31.52 -1.13
N LEU A 103 -17.38 -31.59 -2.47
CA LEU A 103 -18.40 -30.89 -3.26
C LEU A 103 -19.39 -31.84 -3.95
N ASP A 104 -18.95 -33.00 -4.44
CA ASP A 104 -19.83 -33.94 -5.15
C ASP A 104 -20.98 -34.51 -4.30
N PRO A 105 -20.80 -34.78 -2.99
CA PRO A 105 -21.90 -35.24 -2.15
C PRO A 105 -23.01 -34.20 -1.93
N LEU A 106 -22.75 -32.92 -2.23
CA LEU A 106 -23.72 -31.85 -2.05
C LEU A 106 -24.81 -31.90 -3.14
N PRO A 107 -26.07 -31.54 -2.80
CA PRO A 107 -27.12 -31.41 -3.80
C PRO A 107 -26.78 -30.31 -4.82
N PRO A 108 -27.27 -30.39 -6.08
CA PRO A 108 -26.83 -29.51 -7.17
C PRO A 108 -26.87 -28.01 -6.84
N SER A 109 -27.95 -27.55 -6.19
CA SER A 109 -28.09 -26.15 -5.79
C SER A 109 -27.12 -25.71 -4.70
N ALA A 110 -26.76 -26.60 -3.77
CA ALA A 110 -25.77 -26.34 -2.73
C ALA A 110 -24.35 -26.41 -3.29
N ARG A 111 -24.10 -27.30 -4.24
CA ARG A 111 -22.80 -27.44 -4.91
C ARG A 111 -22.41 -26.20 -5.71
N VAL A 112 -23.35 -25.63 -6.47
CA VAL A 112 -23.14 -24.35 -7.16
C VAL A 112 -22.82 -23.23 -6.16
N LYS A 113 -23.51 -23.17 -5.02
CA LYS A 113 -23.22 -22.19 -3.96
C LYS A 113 -21.84 -22.40 -3.36
N ALA A 114 -21.46 -23.65 -3.07
CA ALA A 114 -20.17 -24.01 -2.53
C ALA A 114 -19.03 -23.65 -3.49
N LEU A 115 -19.15 -23.99 -4.78
CA LEU A 115 -18.17 -23.61 -5.82
C LEU A 115 -17.98 -22.09 -5.89
N ARG A 116 -19.07 -21.32 -5.87
CA ARG A 116 -18.97 -19.84 -5.85
C ARG A 116 -18.30 -19.33 -4.57
N ALA A 117 -18.58 -19.96 -3.44
CA ALA A 117 -17.94 -19.62 -2.17
C ALA A 117 -16.43 -19.91 -2.22
N GLN A 118 -15.99 -21.05 -2.76
CA GLN A 118 -14.57 -21.38 -2.94
C GLN A 118 -13.84 -20.33 -3.78
N ILE A 119 -14.42 -19.95 -4.92
CA ILE A 119 -13.81 -18.94 -5.81
C ILE A 119 -13.73 -17.57 -5.12
N GLN A 120 -14.79 -17.16 -4.40
CA GLN A 120 -14.80 -15.90 -3.63
C GLN A 120 -13.84 -15.92 -2.45
N PHE A 121 -13.61 -17.09 -1.84
CA PHE A 121 -12.63 -17.26 -0.78
C PHE A 121 -11.22 -17.05 -1.30
N ARG A 122 -10.89 -17.65 -2.46
CA ARG A 122 -9.60 -17.42 -3.13
C ARG A 122 -9.42 -15.94 -3.51
N GLU A 123 -10.45 -15.31 -4.10
CA GLU A 123 -10.44 -13.88 -4.45
C GLU A 123 -10.25 -12.97 -3.22
N ARG A 124 -11.02 -13.17 -2.16
CA ARG A 124 -11.21 -12.15 -1.10
C ARG A 124 -10.52 -12.47 0.21
N ALA A 125 -10.29 -13.75 0.50
CA ALA A 125 -9.69 -14.18 1.75
C ALA A 125 -8.22 -14.56 1.58
N LEU A 126 -7.87 -15.20 0.45
CA LEU A 126 -6.48 -15.46 0.07
C LEU A 126 -5.88 -14.31 -0.75
N MET A 127 -6.71 -13.42 -1.31
CA MET A 127 -6.24 -12.35 -2.20
C MET A 127 -5.44 -12.90 -3.40
N GLN A 128 -5.79 -14.11 -3.87
CA GLN A 128 -5.09 -14.77 -4.96
C GLN A 128 -5.21 -13.90 -6.23
N PRO A 129 -4.10 -13.55 -6.90
CA PRO A 129 -4.16 -12.81 -8.17
C PRO A 129 -4.91 -13.64 -9.22
N PRO A 130 -5.62 -13.01 -10.16
CA PRO A 130 -6.33 -13.75 -11.21
C PRO A 130 -5.32 -14.33 -12.21
N PRO A 131 -5.25 -15.67 -12.38
CA PRO A 131 -4.42 -16.26 -13.44
C PRO A 131 -4.93 -15.92 -14.85
N GLU A 132 -6.22 -15.63 -14.97
CA GLU A 132 -6.87 -15.32 -16.24
C GLU A 132 -7.92 -14.22 -16.07
N ASP A 133 -8.17 -13.50 -17.17
CA ASP A 133 -9.19 -12.47 -17.23
C ASP A 133 -10.56 -13.00 -16.82
N ARG A 134 -11.24 -12.23 -15.96
CA ARG A 134 -12.63 -12.48 -15.54
C ARG A 134 -12.85 -13.80 -14.77
N ILE A 135 -11.80 -14.47 -14.28
CA ILE A 135 -11.95 -15.73 -13.51
C ILE A 135 -12.86 -15.56 -12.29
N TYR A 136 -12.77 -14.43 -11.59
CA TYR A 136 -13.60 -14.07 -10.43
C TYR A 136 -14.96 -13.45 -10.77
N VAL A 137 -15.25 -13.21 -12.07
CA VAL A 137 -16.55 -12.67 -12.48
C VAL A 137 -17.57 -13.81 -12.50
N LEU A 138 -18.36 -13.93 -11.42
CA LEU A 138 -19.30 -15.03 -11.20
C LEU A 138 -20.70 -14.84 -11.81
N SER A 139 -20.85 -13.91 -12.76
CA SER A 139 -22.09 -13.67 -13.50
C SER A 139 -21.79 -13.01 -14.83
N LYS A 140 -22.48 -13.41 -15.91
CA LYS A 140 -22.34 -12.79 -17.24
C LYS A 140 -23.70 -12.26 -17.68
N GLN A 141 -23.82 -10.94 -17.89
CA GLN A 141 -25.06 -10.29 -18.34
C GLN A 141 -26.30 -10.68 -17.49
N GLY A 142 -26.14 -10.74 -16.17
CA GLY A 142 -27.22 -11.13 -15.24
C GLY A 142 -27.51 -12.64 -15.19
N LYS A 143 -26.95 -13.46 -16.09
CA LYS A 143 -27.07 -14.92 -16.05
C LYS A 143 -26.03 -15.54 -15.11
N GLN A 144 -26.47 -16.54 -14.35
CA GLN A 144 -25.58 -17.33 -13.51
C GLN A 144 -24.68 -18.23 -14.36
N ILE A 145 -23.46 -18.44 -13.88
CA ILE A 145 -22.49 -19.34 -14.48
C ILE A 145 -22.89 -20.78 -14.18
N SER A 146 -22.71 -21.68 -15.15
CA SER A 146 -22.99 -23.11 -14.98
C SER A 146 -22.06 -23.75 -13.96
N GLU A 147 -22.49 -24.88 -13.38
CA GLU A 147 -21.69 -25.66 -12.45
C GLU A 147 -20.34 -26.08 -13.06
N ASP A 148 -20.35 -26.57 -14.30
CA ASP A 148 -19.13 -27.02 -15.00
C ASP A 148 -18.12 -25.88 -15.17
N GLU A 149 -18.60 -24.68 -15.49
CA GLU A 149 -17.74 -23.52 -15.67
C GLU A 149 -17.17 -23.04 -14.33
N LEU A 150 -17.96 -23.08 -13.25
CA LEU A 150 -17.46 -22.81 -11.91
C LEU A 150 -16.41 -23.84 -11.46
N ARG A 151 -16.64 -25.13 -11.77
CA ARG A 151 -15.68 -26.20 -11.49
C ARG A 151 -14.37 -25.98 -12.23
N ARG A 152 -14.42 -25.68 -13.54
CA ARG A 152 -13.22 -25.38 -14.33
C ARG A 152 -12.42 -24.23 -13.74
N ARG A 153 -13.09 -23.12 -13.40
CA ARG A 153 -12.42 -21.94 -12.79
C ARG A 153 -11.77 -22.28 -11.45
N LEU A 154 -12.43 -23.06 -10.61
CA LEU A 154 -11.86 -23.48 -9.34
C LEU A 154 -10.63 -24.38 -9.55
N ILE A 155 -10.67 -25.29 -10.53
CA ILE A 155 -9.51 -26.11 -10.90
C ILE A 155 -8.35 -25.23 -11.37
N THR A 156 -8.59 -24.28 -12.28
CA THR A 156 -7.56 -23.32 -12.73
C THR A 156 -6.94 -22.57 -11.56
N LEU A 157 -7.75 -22.08 -10.61
CA LEU A 157 -7.26 -21.38 -9.42
C LEU A 157 -6.45 -22.29 -8.49
N ILE A 158 -6.87 -23.55 -8.29
CA ILE A 158 -6.11 -24.52 -7.49
C ILE A 158 -4.79 -24.85 -8.17
N GLU A 159 -4.80 -25.11 -9.48
CA GLU A 159 -3.59 -25.39 -10.24
C GLU A 159 -2.65 -24.19 -10.28
N ASP A 160 -3.16 -22.99 -10.44
CA ASP A 160 -2.37 -21.75 -10.39
C ASP A 160 -1.77 -21.52 -9.01
N ASP A 161 -2.53 -21.76 -7.94
CA ASP A 161 -2.04 -21.69 -6.56
C ASP A 161 -0.94 -22.73 -6.31
N LEU A 162 -1.15 -23.97 -6.77
CA LEU A 162 -0.13 -25.01 -6.71
C LEU A 162 1.08 -24.69 -7.60
N ARG A 163 0.89 -24.10 -8.77
CA ARG A 163 1.98 -23.60 -9.62
C ARG A 163 2.70 -22.44 -8.97
N GLY A 164 2.01 -21.53 -8.30
CA GLY A 164 2.55 -20.45 -7.49
C GLY A 164 3.37 -20.98 -6.31
N VAL A 165 2.89 -22.04 -5.64
CA VAL A 165 3.63 -22.78 -4.59
C VAL A 165 4.81 -23.58 -5.17
N ILE A 166 4.70 -24.05 -6.42
CA ILE A 166 5.82 -24.65 -7.15
C ILE A 166 6.78 -23.56 -7.67
N ILE A 167 6.30 -22.34 -7.92
CA ILE A 167 7.08 -21.17 -8.36
C ILE A 167 7.77 -20.50 -7.17
N THR A 168 7.19 -20.53 -5.97
CA THR A 168 7.94 -20.25 -4.74
C THR A 168 9.04 -21.30 -4.58
N ARG A 169 8.74 -22.60 -4.80
CA ARG A 169 9.82 -23.62 -4.93
C ARG A 169 10.78 -23.40 -6.11
N SER A 170 10.44 -22.56 -7.10
CA SER A 170 11.26 -22.20 -8.28
C SER A 170 11.79 -20.76 -8.26
N LEU A 171 11.69 -20.06 -7.12
CA LEU A 171 12.35 -18.79 -6.81
C LEU A 171 13.80 -18.70 -7.30
N PRO A 172 14.64 -19.77 -7.28
CA PRO A 172 16.05 -19.60 -7.55
C PRO A 172 16.44 -19.00 -8.92
N SER A 173 15.67 -19.20 -9.99
CA SER A 173 16.04 -18.62 -11.30
C SER A 173 15.50 -17.20 -11.51
N SER A 174 14.38 -16.84 -10.88
CA SER A 174 13.76 -15.51 -11.03
C SER A 174 14.38 -14.44 -10.13
N LEU A 175 15.10 -14.83 -9.07
CA LEU A 175 15.74 -13.89 -8.13
C LEU A 175 16.96 -13.16 -8.70
N ILE A 176 17.59 -13.68 -9.76
CA ILE A 176 18.77 -13.06 -10.35
C ILE A 176 18.36 -11.81 -11.12
N GLY A 177 18.88 -10.65 -10.70
CA GLY A 177 18.57 -9.35 -11.28
C GLY A 177 17.46 -8.59 -10.57
N CYS A 178 16.68 -9.23 -9.69
CA CYS A 178 15.64 -8.56 -8.91
C CYS A 178 16.25 -7.65 -7.83
N ASP A 179 15.62 -6.50 -7.63
CA ASP A 179 15.92 -5.63 -6.50
C ASP A 179 15.19 -6.16 -5.25
N ILE A 180 15.91 -6.24 -4.15
CA ILE A 180 15.48 -6.90 -2.90
C ILE A 180 15.68 -5.89 -1.77
N ARG A 181 14.59 -5.57 -1.06
CA ARG A 181 14.64 -4.76 0.15
C ARG A 181 14.68 -5.65 1.38
N ARG A 182 15.60 -5.36 2.30
CA ARG A 182 15.67 -5.99 3.62
C ARG A 182 15.43 -4.94 4.69
N TRP A 183 14.52 -5.22 5.62
CA TRP A 183 14.24 -4.37 6.77
C TRP A 183 15.20 -4.69 7.92
N LEU A 184 15.77 -3.65 8.51
CA LEU A 184 16.67 -3.70 9.67
C LEU A 184 16.03 -2.92 10.82
N ALA A 185 16.57 -3.08 12.03
CA ALA A 185 16.05 -2.40 13.22
C ALA A 185 16.07 -0.86 13.11
N ASP A 186 17.00 -0.31 12.32
CA ASP A 186 17.26 1.12 12.16
C ASP A 186 16.96 1.65 10.74
N GLY A 187 16.42 0.81 9.84
CA GLY A 187 16.14 1.25 8.47
C GLY A 187 15.86 0.11 7.49
N SER A 188 16.17 0.34 6.21
CA SER A 188 16.11 -0.71 5.19
C SER A 188 17.30 -0.60 4.24
N MET A 189 17.66 -1.73 3.64
CA MET A 189 18.69 -1.81 2.63
C MET A 189 18.10 -2.40 1.36
N VAL A 190 18.42 -1.81 0.22
CA VAL A 190 18.08 -2.36 -1.10
C VAL A 190 19.34 -2.95 -1.70
N GLY A 191 19.25 -4.21 -2.10
CA GLY A 191 20.30 -4.94 -2.81
C GLY A 191 19.73 -5.61 -4.05
N ARG A 192 20.56 -6.37 -4.76
CA ARG A 192 20.18 -7.11 -5.96
C ARG A 192 20.51 -8.58 -5.81
N GLY A 193 19.58 -9.46 -6.21
CA GLY A 193 19.87 -10.89 -6.29
C GLY A 193 20.89 -11.15 -7.40
N THR A 194 22.02 -11.75 -7.08
CA THR A 194 23.13 -11.91 -8.02
C THR A 194 23.35 -13.34 -8.47
N GLU A 195 23.02 -14.31 -7.62
CA GLU A 195 23.32 -15.71 -7.90
C GLU A 195 22.45 -16.64 -7.07
N VAL A 196 22.15 -17.82 -7.62
CA VAL A 196 21.64 -18.95 -6.85
C VAL A 196 22.54 -20.16 -7.02
N LEU A 197 23.04 -20.64 -5.88
CA LEU A 197 23.96 -21.76 -5.77
C LEU A 197 23.19 -23.00 -5.28
N ARG A 198 23.55 -24.18 -5.80
CA ARG A 198 23.19 -25.46 -5.18
C ARG A 198 24.43 -26.07 -4.56
N LYS A 199 24.40 -26.30 -3.25
CA LYS A 199 25.50 -26.95 -2.52
C LYS A 199 24.93 -28.03 -1.59
N SER A 200 25.41 -29.27 -1.73
CA SER A 200 25.05 -30.39 -0.86
C SER A 200 23.53 -30.62 -0.68
N GLY A 201 22.74 -30.45 -1.76
CA GLY A 201 21.29 -30.65 -1.74
C GLY A 201 20.48 -29.44 -1.23
N GLN A 202 21.14 -28.35 -0.84
CA GLN A 202 20.49 -27.12 -0.39
C GLN A 202 20.68 -26.00 -1.43
N SER A 203 19.60 -25.26 -1.72
CA SER A 203 19.63 -24.05 -2.55
C SER A 203 19.98 -22.85 -1.69
N LEU A 204 20.93 -22.02 -2.15
CA LEU A 204 21.37 -20.79 -1.50
C LEU A 204 21.16 -19.60 -2.44
N VAL A 205 20.61 -18.51 -1.93
CA VAL A 205 20.42 -17.25 -2.65
C VAL A 205 21.48 -16.25 -2.21
N ARG A 206 22.19 -15.65 -3.16
CA ARG A 206 23.13 -14.55 -2.89
C ARG A 206 22.51 -13.22 -3.28
N VAL A 207 22.52 -12.28 -2.35
CA VAL A 207 22.07 -10.90 -2.55
C VAL A 207 23.24 -9.96 -2.31
N SER A 208 23.46 -9.04 -3.23
CA SER A 208 24.48 -7.99 -3.13
C SER A 208 23.82 -6.69 -2.68
N PHE A 209 24.16 -6.24 -1.47
CA PHE A 209 23.78 -4.93 -0.94
C PHE A 209 24.95 -3.95 -1.07
N PRO A 210 24.71 -2.62 -0.99
CA PRO A 210 25.75 -1.61 -1.16
C PRO A 210 26.96 -1.76 -0.24
N SER A 211 26.79 -2.27 0.97
CA SER A 211 27.85 -2.43 1.97
C SER A 211 28.32 -3.88 2.17
N GLN A 212 27.60 -4.87 1.66
CA GLN A 212 27.91 -6.28 1.90
C GLN A 212 27.18 -7.22 0.94
N SER A 213 27.71 -8.43 0.74
CA SER A 213 26.98 -9.51 0.08
C SER A 213 26.58 -10.56 1.11
N LEU A 214 25.32 -10.96 1.08
CA LEU A 214 24.74 -11.93 2.00
C LEU A 214 24.31 -13.18 1.22
N VAL A 215 24.44 -14.34 1.87
CA VAL A 215 24.01 -15.63 1.32
C VAL A 215 23.02 -16.24 2.28
N PHE A 216 21.85 -16.60 1.76
CA PHE A 216 20.73 -17.14 2.51
C PHE A 216 20.42 -18.55 2.04
N PRO A 217 20.13 -19.49 2.94
CA PRO A 217 19.35 -20.68 2.58
C PRO A 217 18.02 -20.26 1.96
N LEU A 218 17.64 -20.91 0.85
CA LEU A 218 16.41 -20.54 0.13
C LEU A 218 15.17 -20.60 1.04
N GLY A 219 15.04 -21.63 1.86
CA GLY A 219 13.92 -21.75 2.80
C GLY A 219 13.91 -20.69 3.91
N ASP A 220 15.07 -20.17 4.31
CA ASP A 220 15.15 -19.06 5.26
C ASP A 220 14.79 -17.73 4.58
N PHE A 221 15.21 -17.56 3.33
CA PHE A 221 14.88 -16.40 2.51
C PHE A 221 13.37 -16.33 2.21
N GLU A 222 12.75 -17.45 1.84
CA GLU A 222 11.30 -17.58 1.66
C GLU A 222 10.55 -17.23 2.94
N ARG A 223 11.00 -17.75 4.08
CA ARG A 223 10.41 -17.42 5.39
C ARG A 223 10.55 -15.93 5.73
N GLU A 224 11.72 -15.33 5.49
CA GLU A 224 11.93 -13.89 5.73
C GLU A 224 11.04 -13.01 4.82
N ILE A 225 10.68 -13.49 3.62
CA ILE A 225 9.68 -12.83 2.75
C ILE A 225 8.27 -12.96 3.37
N GLU A 226 7.87 -14.15 3.79
CA GLU A 226 6.57 -14.39 4.42
C GLU A 226 6.37 -13.57 5.70
N GLU A 227 7.44 -13.41 6.49
CA GLU A 227 7.46 -12.60 7.72
C GLU A 227 7.53 -11.09 7.43
N GLY A 228 7.75 -10.68 6.18
CA GLY A 228 7.85 -9.28 5.76
C GLY A 228 9.19 -8.62 6.11
N SER A 229 10.19 -9.40 6.53
CA SER A 229 11.55 -8.93 6.80
C SER A 229 12.33 -8.66 5.52
N ILE A 230 11.97 -9.36 4.44
CA ILE A 230 12.47 -9.16 3.09
C ILE A 230 11.29 -8.89 2.15
N GLU A 231 11.48 -7.98 1.20
CA GLU A 231 10.51 -7.61 0.18
C GLU A 231 11.18 -7.68 -1.19
N LEU A 232 10.58 -8.42 -2.13
CA LEU A 232 10.98 -8.38 -3.54
C LEU A 232 10.39 -7.11 -4.16
N ILE A 233 11.26 -6.24 -4.65
CA ILE A 233 10.84 -5.05 -5.37
C ILE A 233 10.60 -5.50 -6.81
N GLU A 234 9.34 -5.81 -7.12
CA GLU A 234 8.91 -5.97 -8.51
C GLU A 234 8.92 -4.58 -9.16
N ASP A 235 9.79 -4.39 -10.16
CA ASP A 235 9.66 -3.26 -11.07
C ASP A 235 8.32 -3.39 -11.78
N LEU A 236 7.31 -2.67 -11.28
CA LEU A 236 6.06 -2.42 -11.99
C LEU A 236 6.40 -1.54 -13.22
N LEU A 237 6.85 -2.19 -14.29
CA LEU A 237 6.85 -1.66 -15.66
C LEU A 237 5.63 -2.15 -16.41
#